data_AF-A0A8J5X221-F1
#
_entry.id   AF-A0A8J5X221-F1
#
_cell.length_a   1.000
_cell.length_b   1.000
_cell.length_c   1.000
_cell.angle_alpha   90.00
_cell.angle_beta   90.00
_cell.angle_gamma   90.00
#
_symmetry.space_group_name_H-M   'P 1'
#
loop_
_entity.id
_entity.type
_entity.pdbx_description
1 polymer ?
#
loop_
_entity_poly.entity_id
_entity_poly.type
_entity_poly.pdbx_seq_one_letter_code
_entity_poly.pdbx_strand_id
1 'polypeptide(L)'
;MDREAKKEMFRKYLDSSGVLDTLTKVEFVQQKLGGPSISDYEKIKAEKLDLQLKYNELLETHEETCRQLDELKNLKNGSRNGTC
;
A
#
# COMPACT_ATOMS: atom_id res chain seq x y z
N MET A 1 -13.81 41.32 9.07
CA MET A 1 -13.73 40.48 7.86
C MET A 1 -14.33 39.13 8.19
N ASP A 2 -15.63 38.99 7.94
CA ASP A 2 -16.43 37.84 8.35
C ASP A 2 -15.97 36.52 7.72
N ARG A 3 -16.14 35.42 8.46
CA ARG A 3 -15.81 34.05 8.04
C ARG A 3 -16.55 33.68 6.74
N GLU A 4 -17.82 34.03 6.64
CA GLU A 4 -18.66 33.78 5.48
C GLU A 4 -18.21 34.59 4.26
N ALA A 5 -17.77 35.84 4.45
CA ALA A 5 -17.21 36.65 3.37
C ALA A 5 -15.91 36.03 2.82
N LYS A 6 -15.06 35.47 3.68
CA LYS A 6 -13.84 34.76 3.25
C LYS A 6 -14.16 33.47 2.49
N LYS A 7 -15.14 32.69 2.94
CA LYS A 7 -15.61 31.50 2.22
C LYS A 7 -16.13 31.85 0.83
N GLU A 8 -16.92 32.92 0.73
CA GLU A 8 -17.51 33.36 -0.54
C GLU A 8 -16.44 33.87 -1.51
N MET A 9 -15.43 34.62 -1.04
CA MET A 9 -14.30 35.03 -1.87
C MET A 9 -13.48 33.83 -2.36
N PHE A 10 -13.24 32.84 -1.51
CA PHE A 10 -12.53 31.63 -1.91
C PHE A 10 -13.31 30.81 -2.95
N ARG A 11 -14.63 30.69 -2.77
CA ARG A 11 -15.52 30.05 -3.75
C ARG A 11 -15.44 30.75 -5.12
N LYS A 12 -15.56 32.08 -5.14
CA LYS A 12 -15.43 32.88 -6.37
C LYS A 12 -14.06 32.73 -7.02
N TYR A 13 -13.00 32.66 -6.21
CA TYR A 13 -11.65 32.43 -6.72
C TYR A 13 -11.57 31.08 -7.44
N LEU A 14 -12.02 29.98 -6.82
CA LEU A 14 -12.00 28.64 -7.44
C LEU A 14 -12.82 28.55 -8.74
N ASP A 15 -13.94 29.28 -8.78
CA ASP A 15 -14.81 29.39 -9.96
C ASP A 15 -14.10 30.17 -11.08
N SER A 16 -13.56 31.35 -10.77
CA SER A 16 -12.83 32.20 -11.73
C SER A 16 -11.51 31.57 -12.22
N SER A 17 -10.86 30.74 -11.42
CA SER A 17 -9.63 30.04 -11.79
C SER A 17 -9.90 28.76 -12.58
N GLY A 18 -11.18 28.38 -12.79
CA GLY A 18 -11.59 27.17 -13.52
C GLY A 18 -11.33 25.86 -12.78
N VAL A 19 -10.85 25.91 -11.53
CA VAL A 19 -10.54 24.69 -10.73
C VAL A 19 -11.80 23.87 -10.51
N LEU A 20 -12.92 24.53 -10.25
CA LEU A 20 -14.20 23.86 -10.02
C LEU A 20 -14.69 23.09 -11.27
N ASP A 21 -14.55 23.67 -12.45
CA ASP A 21 -14.92 23.04 -13.73
C ASP A 21 -14.03 21.84 -14.05
N THR A 22 -12.71 21.99 -13.87
CA THR A 22 -11.76 20.89 -14.12
C THR A 22 -12.01 19.69 -13.20
N LEU A 23 -12.24 19.93 -11.90
CA LEU A 23 -12.53 18.88 -10.94
C LEU A 23 -13.83 18.14 -11.29
N THR A 24 -14.88 18.89 -11.60
CA THR A 24 -16.20 18.32 -11.98
C THR A 24 -16.10 17.47 -13.25
N LYS A 25 -15.35 17.92 -14.26
CA LYS A 25 -15.14 17.15 -15.51
C LYS A 25 -14.39 15.85 -15.27
N VAL A 26 -13.34 15.87 -14.45
CA VAL A 26 -12.56 14.67 -14.11
C VAL A 26 -13.42 13.65 -13.37
N GLU A 27 -14.17 14.09 -12.36
CA GLU A 27 -15.09 13.23 -11.61
C GLU A 27 -16.19 12.65 -12.51
N PHE A 28 -16.76 13.47 -13.39
CA PHE A 28 -17.78 13.03 -14.33
C PHE A 28 -17.24 11.95 -15.29
N VAL A 29 -16.04 12.15 -15.84
CA VAL A 29 -15.40 11.17 -16.72
C VAL A 29 -15.12 9.87 -15.98
N GLN A 30 -14.58 9.93 -14.76
CA GLN A 30 -14.32 8.74 -13.94
C GLN A 30 -15.61 7.97 -13.64
N GLN A 31 -16.71 8.66 -13.33
CA GLN A 31 -18.01 8.01 -13.06
C GLN A 31 -18.67 7.42 -14.31
N LYS A 32 -18.50 8.05 -15.49
CA LYS A 32 -19.18 7.64 -16.73
C LYS A 32 -18.40 6.65 -17.58
N LEU A 33 -17.09 6.83 -17.68
CA LEU A 33 -16.21 6.02 -18.52
C LEU A 33 -15.36 5.04 -17.70
N GLY A 34 -15.44 5.12 -16.37
CA GLY A 34 -14.56 4.40 -15.47
C GLY A 34 -13.22 5.12 -15.28
N GLY A 35 -12.53 4.78 -14.20
CA GLY A 35 -11.22 5.32 -13.88
C GLY A 35 -10.93 5.10 -12.39
N PRO A 36 -9.66 4.93 -11.99
CA PRO A 36 -9.31 4.77 -10.58
C PRO A 36 -9.76 6.00 -9.79
N SER A 37 -10.61 5.78 -8.79
CA SER A 37 -10.96 6.81 -7.82
C SER A 37 -9.87 6.93 -6.76
N ILE A 38 -9.94 8.00 -5.97
CA ILE A 38 -9.06 8.17 -4.79
C ILE A 38 -9.23 6.99 -3.82
N SER A 39 -10.46 6.52 -3.62
CA SER A 39 -10.75 5.35 -2.78
C SER A 39 -10.09 4.08 -3.31
N ASP A 40 -10.09 3.87 -4.63
CA ASP A 40 -9.42 2.72 -5.26
C ASP A 40 -7.90 2.79 -5.04
N TYR A 41 -7.31 3.98 -5.18
CA TYR A 41 -5.89 4.18 -4.90
C TYR A 41 -5.54 3.87 -3.44
N GLU A 42 -6.33 4.38 -2.49
CA GLU A 42 -6.12 4.12 -1.06
C GLU A 42 -6.26 2.64 -0.72
N LYS A 43 -7.26 1.97 -1.27
CA LYS A 43 -7.47 0.53 -1.11
C LYS A 43 -6.28 -0.28 -1.63
N ILE A 44 -5.86 -0.04 -2.88
CA ILE A 44 -4.72 -0.74 -3.49
C ILE A 44 -3.43 -0.46 -2.71
N LYS A 45 -3.25 0.77 -2.21
CA LYS A 45 -2.11 1.14 -1.38
C LYS A 45 -2.09 0.37 -0.05
N ALA A 46 -3.24 0.20 0.60
CA ALA A 46 -3.36 -0.59 1.82
C ALA A 46 -3.07 -2.07 1.56
N GLU A 47 -3.63 -2.65 0.50
CA GLU A 47 -3.39 -4.04 0.09
C GLU A 47 -1.90 -4.29 -0.21
N LYS A 48 -1.22 -3.35 -0.86
CA LYS A 48 0.23 -3.43 -1.10
C LYS A 48 1.02 -3.48 0.21
N LEU A 49 0.67 -2.66 1.19
CA LEU A 49 1.35 -2.63 2.48
C LEU A 49 1.13 -3.92 3.27
N ASP A 50 -0.11 -4.42 3.31
CA ASP A 50 -0.46 -5.69 3.94
C ASP A 50 0.29 -6.87 3.30
N LEU A 51 0.35 -6.90 1.97
CA LEU A 51 1.08 -7.93 1.24
C LEU A 51 2.59 -7.87 1.51
N GLN A 52 3.14 -6.67 1.59
CA GLN A 52 4.56 -6.47 1.89
C GLN A 52 4.92 -6.91 3.32
N LEU A 53 4.03 -6.67 4.29
CA LEU A 53 4.20 -7.19 5.65
C LEU A 53 4.22 -8.73 5.67
N LYS A 54 3.23 -9.37 5.02
CA LYS A 54 3.15 -10.83 4.92
C LYS A 54 4.36 -11.44 4.22
N TYR A 55 4.85 -10.79 3.17
CA TYR A 55 6.06 -11.24 2.47
C TYR A 55 7.28 -11.24 3.40
N ASN A 56 7.47 -10.17 4.18
CA ASN A 56 8.60 -10.05 5.09
C ASN A 56 8.54 -11.10 6.22
N GLU A 57 7.36 -11.30 6.82
CA GLU A 57 7.14 -12.33 7.86
C GLU A 57 7.41 -13.74 7.33
N LEU A 58 6.93 -14.02 6.12
CA LEU A 58 7.18 -15.30 5.45
C LEU A 58 8.67 -15.49 5.14
N LEU A 59 9.36 -14.43 4.70
CA LEU A 59 10.79 -14.46 4.40
C LEU A 59 11.60 -14.78 5.67
N GLU A 60 11.31 -14.09 6.78
CA GLU A 60 11.96 -14.34 8.07
C GLU A 60 11.74 -15.78 8.55
N THR A 61 10.50 -16.28 8.44
CA THR A 61 10.17 -17.67 8.80
C THR A 61 10.91 -18.68 7.93
N HIS A 62 11.02 -18.41 6.62
CA HIS A 62 11.75 -19.25 5.69
C HIS A 62 13.25 -19.29 6.02
N GLU A 63 13.87 -18.14 6.27
CA GLU A 63 15.28 -18.04 6.64
C GLU A 63 15.59 -18.82 7.92
N GLU A 64 14.74 -18.70 8.94
CA GLU A 64 14.89 -19.44 10.19
C GLU A 64 14.70 -20.95 9.99
N THR A 65 13.70 -21.36 9.20
CA THR A 65 13.47 -22.78 8.89
C THR A 65 14.68 -23.39 8.16
N CYS A 66 15.26 -22.66 7.19
CA CYS A 66 16.47 -23.09 6.51
C CYS A 66 17.64 -23.27 7.48
N ARG A 67 17.85 -22.32 8.39
CA ARG A 67 18.88 -22.39 9.42
C ARG A 67 18.73 -23.65 10.29
N GLN A 68 17.51 -23.90 10.79
CA GLN A 68 17.21 -25.08 11.61
C GLN A 68 17.44 -26.40 10.85
N LEU A 69 17.09 -26.46 9.56
CA LEU A 69 17.33 -27.65 8.73
C LEU A 69 18.81 -27.93 8.54
N ASP A 70 19.63 -26.90 8.34
CA ASP A 70 21.09 -27.05 8.22
C ASP A 70 21.71 -27.54 9.52
N GLU A 71 21.28 -27.02 10.68
CA GLU A 71 21.72 -27.51 12.00
C GLU A 71 21.37 -28.99 12.21
N LEU A 72 20.13 -29.39 11.94
CA LEU A 72 19.69 -30.79 12.05
C LEU A 72 20.46 -31.72 11.09
N LYS A 73 20.73 -31.26 9.87
CA LYS A 73 21.53 -32.00 8.88
C LYS A 73 22.96 -32.22 9.38
N ASN A 74 23.57 -31.21 9.98
CA ASN A 74 24.92 -31.29 10.53
C ASN A 74 25.00 -32.25 11.74
N LEU A 75 24.02 -32.21 12.65
CA LEU A 75 23.94 -33.14 13.78
C LEU A 75 23.82 -34.60 13.30
N LYS A 76 22.95 -34.87 12.33
CA LYS A 76 22.77 -36.21 11.75
C LYS A 76 24.04 -36.76 11.09
N ASN A 77 24.82 -35.89 10.46
CA ASN A 77 26.08 -36.28 9.83
C ASN A 77 27.19 -36.51 10.87
N GLY A 78 27.21 -35.77 11.98
CA GLY A 78 28.12 -36.00 13.10
C GLY A 78 27.92 -37.36 13.79
N SER A 79 26.68 -37.78 14.01
CA SER A 79 26.40 -39.10 14.63
C SER A 79 26.72 -40.31 13.74
N ARG A 80 26.77 -40.14 12.41
CA ARG A 80 27.14 -41.23 11.47
C ARG A 80 28.63 -41.50 11.39
N ASN A 81 29.46 -40.55 11.81
CA ASN A 81 30.93 -40.65 11.74
C ASN A 81 31.56 -41.12 13.07
N GLY A 82 30.75 -41.50 14.07
CA GLY A 82 31.19 -41.77 15.45
C GLY A 82 31.02 -43.22 15.94
N THR A 83 30.61 -44.17 15.10
CA THR A 83 30.61 -45.60 15.46
C THR A 83 31.90 -46.27 15.02
N CYS A 84 32.83 -46.44 15.97
CA CYS A 84 33.89 -47.44 15.93
C CYS A 84 33.67 -48.40 17.10
#